data_AF-J3IPC3-F1
#
_entry.id   AF-J3IPC3-F1
#
_cell.length_a   1.000
_cell.length_b   1.000
_cell.length_c   1.000
_cell.angle_alpha   90.00
_cell.angle_beta   90.00
_cell.angle_gamma   90.00
#
_symmetry.space_group_name_H-M   'P 1'
#
loop_
_entity.id
_entity.type
_entity.pdbx_description
1 polymer ?
#
loop_
_entity_poly.entity_id
_entity_poly.type
_entity_poly.pdbx_seq_one_letter_code
_entity_poly.pdbx_strand_id
1 'polypeptide(L)'
;MSTAYQEDISSNVLRRMKEGGFDFSRFHPIEFYAIFPDEERARRAAGKFRGESINAQVSVRDDGAWALELSKVMYATYDDIGDFEQGFSAVVEPLGGIIEGWGVKQEVRSRHRLN
;
A
#
# COMPACT_ATOMS: atom_id res chain seq x y z
N MET A 1 4.51 4.29 -18.90
CA MET A 1 3.43 5.25 -19.17
C MET A 1 2.86 5.67 -17.82
N SER A 2 3.52 6.60 -17.13
CA SER A 2 4.12 6.21 -15.84
C SER A 2 3.89 7.08 -14.59
N THR A 3 3.18 8.20 -14.59
CA THR A 3 3.00 8.96 -13.33
C THR A 3 1.70 9.74 -13.32
N ALA A 4 1.41 10.53 -14.36
CA ALA A 4 0.24 11.41 -14.40
C ALA A 4 -1.11 10.72 -14.08
N TYR A 5 -1.34 9.49 -14.57
CA TYR A 5 -2.56 8.73 -14.25
C TYR A 5 -2.61 8.26 -12.79
N GLN A 6 -1.46 7.90 -12.19
CA GLN A 6 -1.39 7.52 -10.78
C GLN A 6 -1.50 8.73 -9.85
N GLU A 7 -0.96 9.88 -10.27
CA GLU A 7 -1.11 11.18 -9.60
C GLU A 7 -2.59 11.62 -9.57
N ASP A 8 -3.29 11.49 -10.69
CA ASP A 8 -4.73 11.80 -10.81
C ASP A 8 -5.60 10.86 -9.97
N ILE A 9 -5.26 9.57 -9.90
CA ILE A 9 -5.99 8.60 -9.07
C ILE A 9 -5.75 8.88 -7.58
N SER A 10 -4.50 9.09 -7.18
CA SER A 10 -4.13 9.37 -5.78
C SER A 10 -4.76 10.67 -5.28
N SER A 11 -4.74 11.74 -6.08
CA SER A 11 -5.38 13.01 -5.71
C SER A 11 -6.89 12.90 -5.56
N ASN A 12 -7.57 12.12 -6.42
CA ASN A 12 -9.01 11.90 -6.32
C ASN A 12 -9.39 11.06 -5.09
N VAL A 13 -8.60 10.01 -4.80
CA VAL A 13 -8.78 9.17 -3.61
C VAL A 13 -8.60 9.99 -2.33
N LEU A 14 -7.52 10.75 -2.21
CA LEU A 14 -7.24 11.59 -1.05
C LEU A 14 -8.32 12.66 -0.84
N ARG A 15 -8.80 13.27 -1.93
CA ARG A 15 -9.91 14.24 -1.87
C ARG A 15 -11.18 13.60 -1.33
N ARG A 16 -11.58 12.42 -1.83
CA ARG A 16 -12.76 11.69 -1.34
C ARG A 16 -12.60 11.27 0.12
N MET A 17 -11.41 10.86 0.53
CA MET A 17 -11.10 10.54 1.92
C MET A 17 -11.28 11.77 2.82
N LYS A 18 -10.77 12.93 2.41
CA LYS A 18 -10.95 14.20 3.13
C LYS A 18 -12.43 14.58 3.26
N GLU A 19 -13.18 14.49 2.15
CA GLU A 19 -14.64 14.73 2.13
C GLU A 19 -15.40 13.76 3.05
N GLY A 20 -14.91 12.54 3.19
CA GLY A 20 -15.42 11.53 4.13
C GLY A 20 -15.00 11.72 5.59
N GLY A 21 -14.30 12.80 5.93
CA GLY A 21 -13.85 13.10 7.30
C GLY A 21 -12.59 12.35 7.73
N PHE A 22 -11.79 11.84 6.78
CA PHE A 22 -10.51 11.22 7.08
C PHE A 22 -9.53 12.24 7.67
N ASP A 23 -8.93 11.88 8.80
CA ASP A 23 -8.01 12.75 9.53
C ASP A 23 -6.56 12.52 9.10
N PHE A 24 -6.09 13.31 8.14
CA PHE A 24 -4.71 13.27 7.64
C PHE A 24 -3.65 13.71 8.66
N SER A 25 -4.05 14.26 9.81
CA SER A 25 -3.11 14.68 10.87
C SER A 25 -2.62 13.52 11.75
N ARG A 26 -3.09 12.30 11.48
CA ARG A 26 -2.76 11.09 12.24
C ARG A 26 -2.01 10.08 11.39
N PHE A 27 -1.28 9.20 12.06
CA PHE A 27 -0.70 8.02 11.44
C PHE A 27 -1.80 7.01 11.11
N HIS A 28 -1.73 6.45 9.90
CA HIS A 28 -2.61 5.40 9.43
C HIS A 28 -1.80 4.25 8.82
N PRO A 29 -2.27 3.01 8.95
CA PRO A 29 -1.74 1.90 8.18
C PRO A 29 -2.13 2.05 6.71
N ILE A 30 -1.14 2.27 5.86
CA ILE A 30 -1.25 2.28 4.40
C ILE A 30 -0.72 0.95 3.88
N GLU A 31 -1.47 0.29 3.01
CA GLU A 31 -1.14 -1.01 2.45
C GLU A 31 -0.80 -0.87 0.97
N PHE A 32 0.33 -1.42 0.56
CA PHE A 32 0.82 -1.44 -0.82
C PHE A 32 0.84 -2.88 -1.31
N TYR A 33 0.37 -3.10 -2.53
CA TYR A 33 0.19 -4.44 -3.10
C TYR A 33 1.00 -4.61 -4.38
N ALA A 34 1.70 -5.74 -4.46
CA ALA A 34 2.35 -6.18 -5.67
C ALA A 34 2.15 -7.68 -5.90
N ILE A 35 2.15 -8.09 -7.16
CA ILE A 35 2.12 -9.49 -7.55
C ILE A 35 3.44 -9.89 -8.22
N PHE A 36 3.85 -11.12 -7.97
CA PHE A 36 5.04 -11.73 -8.54
C PHE A 36 4.69 -13.08 -9.18
N PRO A 37 5.46 -13.50 -10.20
CA PRO A 37 5.26 -14.81 -10.83
C PRO A 37 5.71 -15.99 -9.95
N ASP A 38 6.55 -15.75 -8.93
CA ASP A 38 7.06 -16.79 -8.03
C ASP A 38 7.37 -16.29 -6.62
N GLU A 39 7.45 -17.24 -5.69
CA GLU A 39 7.68 -17.01 -4.26
C GLU A 39 9.03 -16.35 -3.98
N GLU A 40 10.08 -16.78 -4.69
CA GLU A 40 11.44 -16.33 -4.43
C GLU A 40 11.56 -14.82 -4.65
N ARG A 41 11.01 -14.32 -5.76
CA ARG A 41 10.98 -12.88 -6.06
C ARG A 41 10.14 -12.10 -5.06
N ALA A 42 8.96 -12.62 -4.69
CA ALA A 42 8.10 -11.98 -3.69
C ALA A 42 8.80 -11.86 -2.33
N ARG A 43 9.43 -12.94 -1.86
CA ARG A 43 10.19 -12.94 -0.60
C ARG A 43 11.42 -12.05 -0.66
N ARG A 44 12.12 -12.01 -1.80
CA ARG A 44 13.26 -11.12 -2.01
C ARG A 44 12.86 -9.66 -1.95
N ALA A 45 11.72 -9.29 -2.54
CA ALA A 45 11.15 -7.95 -2.46
C ALA A 45 10.76 -7.62 -1.01
N ALA A 46 9.98 -8.49 -0.35
CA ALA A 46 9.58 -8.32 1.05
C ALA A 46 10.79 -8.10 1.98
N GLY A 47 11.88 -8.84 1.75
CA GLY A 47 13.10 -8.73 2.54
C GLY A 47 13.80 -7.37 2.48
N LYS A 48 13.50 -6.53 1.48
CA LYS A 48 14.00 -5.14 1.36
C LYS A 48 13.27 -4.16 2.26
N PHE A 49 12.07 -4.50 2.72
CA PHE A 49 11.26 -3.64 3.57
C PHE A 49 11.33 -4.14 5.02
N ARG A 50 12.12 -3.44 5.83
CA ARG A 50 12.29 -3.73 7.26
C ARG A 50 12.25 -2.43 8.05
N GLY A 51 11.65 -2.47 9.23
CA GLY A 51 11.57 -1.31 10.12
C GLY A 51 10.45 -1.47 11.13
N GLU A 52 10.46 -0.65 12.17
CA GLU A 52 9.51 -0.76 13.29
C GLU A 52 8.06 -0.47 12.88
N SER A 53 7.84 0.32 11.83
CA SER A 53 6.51 0.69 11.32
C SER A 53 6.11 -0.03 10.04
N ILE A 54 6.83 -1.08 9.65
CA ILE A 54 6.64 -1.80 8.40
C ILE A 54 6.37 -3.28 8.67
N ASN A 55 5.31 -3.80 8.06
CA ASN A 55 4.98 -5.22 8.04
C ASN A 55 4.85 -5.68 6.58
N ALA A 56 5.63 -6.67 6.18
CA ALA A 56 5.61 -7.25 4.84
C ALA A 56 5.14 -8.71 4.91
N GLN A 57 4.11 -9.05 4.14
CA GLN A 57 3.53 -10.38 4.08
C GLN A 57 3.54 -10.90 2.65
N VAL A 58 3.87 -12.18 2.50
CA VAL A 58 3.91 -12.88 1.21
C VAL A 58 2.94 -14.05 1.27
N SER A 59 2.03 -14.14 0.31
CA SER A 59 1.02 -15.19 0.22
C SER A 59 0.84 -15.64 -1.23
N VAL A 60 0.43 -16.90 -1.40
CA VAL A 60 0.02 -17.42 -2.71
C VAL A 60 -1.43 -17.04 -2.98
N ARG A 61 -1.74 -16.66 -4.22
CA ARG A 61 -3.09 -16.36 -4.71
C ARG A 61 -3.72 -17.58 -5.35
N ASP A 62 -5.04 -17.56 -5.51
CA ASP A 62 -5.80 -18.64 -6.14
C ASP A 62 -5.42 -18.88 -7.60
N ASP A 63 -4.90 -17.85 -8.29
CA ASP A 63 -4.40 -17.91 -9.66
C ASP A 63 -2.95 -18.45 -9.76
N GLY A 64 -2.33 -18.83 -8.63
CA GLY A 64 -0.96 -19.33 -8.55
C GLY A 64 0.11 -18.23 -8.53
N ALA A 65 -0.25 -16.95 -8.65
CA ALA A 65 0.68 -15.85 -8.46
C ALA A 65 1.00 -15.63 -6.97
N TRP A 66 2.04 -14.86 -6.71
CA TRP A 66 2.49 -14.54 -5.35
C TRP A 66 2.23 -13.08 -5.02
N ALA A 67 1.39 -12.83 -4.02
CA ALA A 67 1.11 -11.51 -3.52
C ALA A 67 2.16 -11.07 -2.48
N LEU A 68 2.57 -9.81 -2.58
CA LEU A 68 3.25 -9.07 -1.54
C LEU A 68 2.31 -7.98 -1.03
N GLU A 69 1.92 -8.07 0.23
CA GLU A 69 1.22 -7.02 0.97
C GLU A 69 2.21 -6.33 1.90
N LEU A 70 2.35 -5.02 1.76
CA LEU A 70 3.23 -4.20 2.57
C LEU A 70 2.43 -3.14 3.33
N SER A 71 2.31 -3.30 4.64
CA SER A 71 1.64 -2.34 5.52
C SER A 71 2.66 -1.42 6.18
N LYS A 72 2.48 -0.11 6.03
CA LYS A 72 3.30 0.92 6.65
C LYS A 72 2.44 1.91 7.42
N VAL A 73 2.80 2.14 8.68
CA VAL A 73 2.17 3.19 9.49
C VAL A 73 2.84 4.52 9.18
N MET A 74 2.08 5.45 8.57
CA MET A 74 2.59 6.75 8.09
C MET A 74 1.46 7.79 7.99
N TYR A 75 1.82 9.04 7.72
CA TYR A 75 0.83 10.04 7.33
C TYR A 75 0.35 9.73 5.91
N ALA A 76 -0.96 9.84 5.68
CA ALA A 76 -1.55 9.61 4.36
C ALA A 76 -1.49 10.87 3.49
N THR A 77 -0.35 11.57 3.47
CA THR A 77 -0.20 12.75 2.61
C THR A 77 0.13 12.32 1.19
N TYR A 78 -0.17 13.20 0.22
CA TYR A 78 0.15 12.94 -1.18
C TYR A 78 1.65 12.70 -1.37
N ASP A 79 2.49 13.56 -0.79
CA ASP A 79 3.95 13.49 -0.92
C ASP A 79 4.50 12.21 -0.26
N ASP A 80 4.08 11.91 0.97
CA ASP A 80 4.58 10.72 1.68
C ASP A 80 4.19 9.42 0.96
N ILE A 81 2.95 9.33 0.47
CA ILE A 81 2.48 8.15 -0.28
C ILE A 81 3.23 8.04 -1.61
N GLY A 82 3.39 9.15 -2.35
CA GLY A 82 4.11 9.16 -3.62
C GLY A 82 5.57 8.76 -3.48
N ASP A 83 6.26 9.29 -2.48
CA ASP A 83 7.65 8.93 -2.18
C ASP A 83 7.79 7.44 -1.84
N PHE A 84 6.86 6.92 -1.05
CA PHE A 84 6.88 5.50 -0.69
C PHE A 84 6.51 4.59 -1.88
N GLU A 85 5.54 4.97 -2.71
CA GLU A 85 5.16 4.25 -3.93
C GLU A 85 6.34 4.18 -4.91
N GLN A 86 7.09 5.29 -5.07
CA GLN A 86 8.29 5.30 -5.90
C GLN A 86 9.38 4.37 -5.34
N GLY A 87 9.61 4.39 -4.04
CA GLY A 87 10.53 3.46 -3.37
C GLY A 87 10.08 2.00 -3.49
N PHE A 88 8.77 1.75 -3.44
CA PHE A 88 8.18 0.43 -3.62
C PHE A 88 8.37 -0.09 -5.05
N SER A 89 8.06 0.73 -6.06
CA SER A 89 8.29 0.45 -7.49
C SER A 89 9.76 0.11 -7.78
N ALA A 90 10.70 0.88 -7.23
CA ALA A 90 12.12 0.65 -7.42
C ALA A 90 12.62 -0.72 -6.89
N VAL A 91 11.87 -1.36 -5.99
CA VAL A 91 12.15 -2.72 -5.51
C VAL A 91 11.39 -3.77 -6.30
N VAL A 92 10.12 -3.51 -6.62
CA VAL A 92 9.20 -4.47 -7.23
C VAL A 92 9.52 -4.69 -8.72
N GLU A 93 9.67 -3.61 -9.49
CA GLU A 93 9.82 -3.69 -10.95
C GLU A 93 11.08 -4.46 -11.39
N PRO A 94 12.27 -4.25 -10.79
CA PRO A 94 13.47 -4.99 -11.17
C PRO A 94 13.40 -6.50 -10.87
N LEU A 95 12.47 -6.90 -10.00
CA LEU A 95 12.20 -8.30 -9.67
C LEU A 95 11.07 -8.88 -10.53
N GLY A 96 10.57 -8.14 -11.52
CA GLY A 96 9.49 -8.58 -12.41
C GLY A 96 8.12 -8.63 -11.74
N GLY A 97 7.94 -7.91 -10.63
CA GLY A 97 6.65 -7.76 -10.00
C GLY A 97 5.82 -6.63 -10.64
N ILE A 98 4.51 -6.69 -10.44
CA ILE A 98 3.55 -5.68 -10.92
C ILE A 98 2.87 -5.07 -9.70
N ILE A 99 2.90 -3.74 -9.59
CA ILE A 99 2.16 -3.02 -8.54
C ILE A 99 0.68 -3.00 -8.90
N GLU A 100 -0.16 -3.44 -7.97
CA GLU A 100 -1.63 -3.38 -8.12
C GLU A 100 -2.23 -2.09 -7.54
N GLY A 101 -1.51 -1.42 -6.63
CA GLY A 101 -1.87 -0.14 -6.06
C GLY A 101 -1.68 -0.10 -4.54
N TRP A 102 -2.38 0.84 -3.89
CA TRP A 102 -2.35 1.01 -2.45
C TRP A 102 -3.74 1.30 -1.88
N GLY A 103 -3.90 1.09 -0.57
CA GLY A 103 -5.13 1.34 0.17
C GLY A 103 -4.87 1.79 1.60
N VAL A 104 -5.91 2.29 2.28
CA VAL A 104 -5.83 2.66 3.70
C VAL A 104 -6.72 1.72 4.50
N LYS A 105 -6.15 1.08 5.53
CA LYS A 105 -6.95 0.29 6.47
C LYS A 105 -7.71 1.27 7.36
N GLN A 106 -8.97 1.55 7.02
CA GLN A 106 -9.86 2.23 7.96
C GLN A 106 -10.21 1.25 9.09
N GLU A 107 -9.86 1.62 10.32
CA GLU A 107 -10.53 1.06 11.48
C GLU A 107 -12.02 1.43 11.37
N VAL A 108 -12.85 0.45 11.01
CA VAL A 108 -14.29 0.59 11.18
C VAL A 108 -14.51 0.69 12.68
N ARG A 109 -14.65 1.91 13.20
CA ARG A 109 -15.12 2.11 14.57
C ARG A 109 -16.47 1.42 14.66
N SER A 110 -16.48 0.22 15.23
CA SER A 110 -17.72 -0.45 15.59
C SER A 110 -18.41 0.45 16.60
N ARG A 111 -19.39 1.24 16.15
CA ARG A 111 -20.32 1.92 17.06
C ARG A 111 -21.11 0.81 17.75
N HIS A 112 -20.58 0.28 18.84
CA HIS A 112 -21.37 -0.41 19.83
C HIS A 112 -22.37 0.63 20.36
N ARG A 113 -23.57 0.64 19.79
CA ARG A 113 -24.74 1.24 20.44
C ARG A 113 -25.07 0.33 21.61
N LEU A 114 -24.66 0.74 22.81
CA LEU A 114 -25.30 0.29 24.03
C LEU A 114 -26.63 1.06 24.11
N ASN A 115 -27.72 0.36 23.88
CA ASN A 115 -29.06 0.76 24.31
C ASN A 115 -29.24 0.32 25.76
#